data_AF-A0A2M7D6T6-F1
#
_entry.id   AF-A0A2M7D6T6-F1
#
_cell.length_a   1.000
_cell.length_b   1.000
_cell.length_c   1.000
_cell.angle_alpha   90.00
_cell.angle_beta   90.00
_cell.angle_gamma   90.00
#
_symmetry.space_group_name_H-M   'P 1'
#
loop_
_entity.id
_entity.type
_entity.pdbx_description
1 polymer ?
#
loop_
_entity_poly.entity_id
_entity_poly.type
_entity_poly.pdbx_seq_one_letter_code
_entity_poly.pdbx_strand_id
1 'polypeptide(L)'
;MSKKLQKVVSATASVTTILWLSGIAALAPMAAFAATINEGDIIKTATNPDVYVAKYVGAKKFKRLILNPTVFNSYGHLKWSNLKTVTQAEMDAFTTSDLVRALGDAPVYKLIPNGDVGSKQWVNMTAEA
;
A
#
# COMPACT_ATOMS: atom_id res chain seq x y z
N MET A 1 -52.62 17.68 -28.63
CA MET A 1 -52.25 17.11 -29.96
C MET A 1 -51.04 17.94 -30.41
N SER A 2 -49.79 17.51 -30.54
CA SER A 2 -49.18 16.23 -30.94
C SER A 2 -47.67 16.23 -30.58
N LYS A 3 -47.16 15.07 -30.12
CA LYS A 3 -45.81 14.46 -30.30
C LYS A 3 -44.54 15.30 -30.01
N LYS A 4 -43.82 15.05 -28.91
CA LYS A 4 -42.69 14.08 -28.73
C LYS A 4 -41.52 14.24 -29.71
N LEU A 5 -40.36 14.70 -29.18
CA LEU A 5 -38.99 14.40 -29.62
C LEU A 5 -38.04 14.72 -28.43
N GLN A 6 -37.77 13.83 -27.47
CA GLN A 6 -36.79 12.72 -27.40
C GLN A 6 -35.33 13.01 -27.79
N LYS A 7 -34.47 12.99 -26.73
CA LYS A 7 -33.01 12.70 -26.64
C LYS A 7 -32.09 13.79 -27.25
N VAL A 8 -30.85 14.07 -26.82
CA VAL A 8 -29.73 13.30 -26.21
C VAL A 8 -28.73 14.37 -25.67
N VAL A 9 -28.16 14.26 -24.46
CA VAL A 9 -26.71 13.99 -24.16
C VAL A 9 -25.77 15.13 -24.61
N SER A 10 -24.81 15.69 -23.88
CA SER A 10 -23.92 15.26 -22.78
C SER A 10 -23.25 16.51 -22.21
N ALA A 11 -22.81 16.44 -20.95
CA ALA A 11 -21.97 17.44 -20.30
C ALA A 11 -20.77 17.86 -21.18
N THR A 12 -20.75 19.12 -21.59
CA THR A 12 -19.54 19.74 -22.14
C THR A 12 -18.62 20.08 -20.98
N ALA A 13 -17.66 19.20 -20.70
CA ALA A 13 -16.50 19.56 -19.90
C ALA A 13 -15.73 20.64 -20.66
N SER A 14 -15.81 21.88 -20.20
CA SER A 14 -15.03 22.98 -20.74
C SER A 14 -13.55 22.74 -20.47
N VAL A 15 -12.83 22.26 -21.48
CA VAL A 15 -11.37 22.23 -21.50
C VAL A 15 -10.88 23.66 -21.63
N THR A 16 -10.52 24.29 -20.52
CA THR A 16 -9.76 25.55 -20.52
C THR A 16 -8.30 25.22 -20.29
N THR A 17 -7.55 25.02 -21.37
CA THR A 17 -6.09 25.04 -21.33
C THR A 17 -5.66 26.51 -21.23
N ILE A 18 -5.20 26.93 -20.05
CA ILE A 18 -4.47 28.19 -19.91
C ILE A 18 -3.05 27.86 -19.48
N LEU A 19 -2.15 28.03 -20.44
CA LEU A 19 -0.69 28.03 -20.24
C LEU A 19 -0.30 29.43 -19.72
N TRP A 20 0.29 29.52 -18.52
CA TRP A 20 1.00 30.72 -18.09
C TRP A 20 2.47 30.39 -17.81
N LEU A 21 3.34 30.82 -18.72
CA LEU A 21 4.75 31.10 -18.45
C LEU A 21 4.82 32.31 -17.50
N SER A 22 4.79 32.08 -16.20
CA SER A 22 5.27 33.05 -15.20
C SER A 22 5.30 32.41 -13.82
N GLY A 23 6.31 31.58 -13.54
CA GLY A 23 6.95 31.49 -12.22
C GLY A 23 6.09 31.28 -10.97
N ILE A 24 4.87 30.78 -11.07
CA ILE A 24 4.05 30.34 -9.95
C ILE A 24 3.70 28.91 -10.29
N ALA A 25 4.42 27.96 -9.68
CA ALA A 25 3.99 26.57 -9.69
C ALA A 25 2.59 26.56 -9.06
N ALA A 26 1.55 26.50 -9.89
CA ALA A 26 0.21 26.20 -9.43
C ALA A 26 0.31 24.82 -8.78
N LEU A 27 0.46 24.80 -7.46
CA LEU A 27 0.34 23.62 -6.64
C LEU A 27 -1.13 23.23 -6.67
N ALA A 28 -1.59 22.74 -7.82
CA ALA A 28 -2.87 22.06 -7.90
C ALA A 28 -2.80 20.94 -6.85
N PRO A 29 -3.72 20.88 -5.88
CA PRO A 29 -3.77 19.74 -4.99
C PRO A 29 -4.01 18.54 -5.89
N MET A 30 -2.96 17.74 -6.12
CA MET A 30 -3.09 16.45 -6.74
C MET A 30 -3.93 15.65 -5.75
N ALA A 31 -5.23 15.61 -6.00
CA ALA A 31 -6.16 14.79 -5.24
C ALA A 31 -5.62 13.36 -5.35
N ALA A 32 -4.91 12.93 -4.31
CA ALA A 32 -4.42 11.59 -4.21
C ALA A 32 -5.66 10.72 -4.06
N PHE A 33 -6.01 10.00 -5.12
CA PHE A 33 -6.99 8.94 -5.01
C PHE A 33 -6.45 7.95 -3.97
N ALA A 34 -7.18 7.77 -2.88
CA ALA A 34 -6.82 6.78 -1.89
C ALA A 34 -6.80 5.41 -2.56
N ALA A 35 -5.63 4.79 -2.63
CA ALA A 35 -5.48 3.44 -3.12
C ALA A 35 -6.20 2.51 -2.14
N THR A 36 -7.10 1.68 -2.65
CA THR A 36 -7.68 0.62 -1.82
C THR A 36 -6.60 -0.43 -1.54
N ILE A 37 -6.19 -0.52 -0.27
CA ILE A 37 -5.21 -1.49 0.22
C ILE A 37 -5.97 -2.68 0.81
N ASN A 38 -5.89 -3.83 0.15
CA ASN A 38 -6.50 -5.09 0.54
C ASN A 38 -5.55 -5.94 1.41
N GLU A 39 -6.10 -6.99 2.03
CA GLU A 39 -5.33 -8.00 2.75
C GLU A 39 -4.27 -8.66 1.84
N GLY A 40 -3.03 -8.71 2.32
CA GLY A 40 -1.92 -9.33 1.58
C GLY A 40 -1.33 -8.46 0.47
N ASP A 41 -1.84 -7.25 0.25
CA ASP A 41 -1.26 -6.32 -0.71
C ASP A 41 0.20 -5.99 -0.36
N ILE A 42 0.99 -5.79 -1.40
CA ILE A 42 2.38 -5.36 -1.29
C ILE A 42 2.40 -3.86 -1.54
N ILE A 43 2.86 -3.08 -0.57
CA ILE A 43 2.80 -1.62 -0.60
C ILE A 43 4.18 -0.99 -0.37
N LYS A 44 4.41 0.15 -1.01
CA LYS A 44 5.55 1.05 -0.76
C LYS A 44 5.12 2.51 -0.90
N THR A 45 5.93 3.44 -0.40
CA THR A 45 5.75 4.86 -0.72
C THR A 45 6.59 5.24 -1.94
N ALA A 46 6.32 6.40 -2.54
CA ALA A 46 7.08 6.85 -3.71
C ALA A 46 8.55 7.18 -3.40
N THR A 47 8.83 7.60 -2.15
CA THR A 47 10.13 8.14 -1.74
C THR A 47 10.97 7.15 -0.93
N ASN A 48 10.37 6.12 -0.35
CA ASN A 48 11.08 5.10 0.43
C ASN A 48 11.13 3.76 -0.36
N PRO A 49 12.30 3.13 -0.51
CA PRO A 49 12.43 1.82 -1.15
C PRO A 49 11.80 0.66 -0.36
N ASP A 50 11.57 0.82 0.95
CA ASP A 50 11.03 -0.21 1.82
C ASP A 50 9.69 -0.75 1.32
N VAL A 51 9.57 -2.07 1.33
CA VAL A 51 8.39 -2.80 0.88
C VAL A 51 7.72 -3.47 2.07
N TYR A 52 6.41 -3.32 2.16
CA TYR A 52 5.61 -3.91 3.22
C TYR A 52 4.51 -4.81 2.68
N VAL A 53 4.13 -5.82 3.46
CA VAL A 53 2.90 -6.60 3.23
C VAL A 53 1.82 -6.12 4.19
N ALA A 54 0.67 -5.74 3.66
CA ALA A 54 -0.50 -5.32 4.41
C ALA A 54 -1.21 -6.53 5.05
N LYS A 55 -1.63 -6.38 6.30
CA LYS A 55 -2.29 -7.39 7.12
C LYS A 55 -3.44 -6.76 7.91
N TYR A 56 -4.57 -7.43 7.93
CA TYR A 56 -5.80 -7.05 8.62
C TYR A 56 -6.11 -8.13 9.65
N VAL A 57 -6.39 -7.70 10.88
CA VAL A 57 -6.82 -8.57 11.98
C VAL A 57 -8.04 -7.94 12.63
N GLY A 58 -9.22 -8.40 12.22
CA GLY A 58 -10.48 -7.70 12.53
C GLY A 58 -10.45 -6.27 12.00
N ALA A 59 -10.69 -5.30 12.88
CA ALA A 59 -10.63 -3.87 12.54
C ALA A 59 -9.20 -3.28 12.55
N LYS A 60 -8.19 -4.04 12.99
CA LYS A 60 -6.80 -3.55 13.12
C LYS A 60 -6.04 -3.75 11.80
N LYS A 61 -5.14 -2.80 11.51
CA LYS A 61 -4.31 -2.78 10.32
C LYS A 61 -2.83 -2.85 10.70
N PHE A 62 -2.12 -3.79 10.12
CA PHE A 62 -0.70 -4.04 10.34
C PHE A 62 0.05 -4.10 9.04
N LYS A 63 1.32 -3.69 9.06
CA LYS A 63 2.24 -3.82 7.93
C LYS A 63 3.50 -4.55 8.38
N ARG A 64 4.01 -5.44 7.54
CA ARG A 64 5.26 -6.16 7.83
C ARG A 64 6.31 -5.81 6.80
N LEU A 65 7.48 -5.37 7.27
CA LEU A 65 8.63 -5.08 6.42
C LEU A 65 9.13 -6.36 5.72
N ILE A 66 9.37 -6.25 4.42
CA ILE A 66 10.16 -7.20 3.64
C ILE A 66 11.57 -6.64 3.53
N LEU A 67 12.50 -7.29 4.23
CA LEU A 67 13.82 -6.74 4.54
C LEU A 67 14.66 -6.36 3.30
N ASN A 68 14.61 -7.18 2.26
CA ASN A 68 15.38 -6.96 1.03
C ASN A 68 14.78 -7.76 -0.15
N PRO A 69 15.24 -7.51 -1.40
CA PRO A 69 14.75 -8.22 -2.58
C PRO A 69 14.94 -9.74 -2.57
N THR A 70 16.02 -10.24 -1.96
CA THR A 70 16.27 -11.69 -1.84
C THR A 70 15.21 -12.35 -0.96
N VAL A 71 14.86 -11.73 0.16
CA VAL A 71 13.78 -12.17 1.05
C VAL A 71 12.43 -12.05 0.34
N PHE A 72 12.19 -10.98 -0.43
CA PHE A 72 10.96 -10.85 -1.23
C PHE A 72 10.78 -12.05 -2.18
N ASN A 73 11.83 -12.37 -2.93
CA ASN A 73 11.80 -13.44 -3.93
C ASN A 73 11.67 -14.85 -3.30
N SER A 74 12.06 -15.04 -2.04
CA SER A 74 11.96 -16.34 -1.37
C SER A 74 10.52 -16.74 -1.00
N TYR A 75 9.58 -15.79 -0.91
CA TYR A 75 8.18 -16.10 -0.59
C TYR A 75 7.45 -16.83 -1.73
N GLY A 76 7.97 -16.82 -2.96
CA GLY A 76 7.45 -17.59 -4.12
C GLY A 76 6.10 -17.13 -4.68
N HIS A 77 5.18 -16.65 -3.82
CA HIS A 77 3.87 -16.12 -4.21
C HIS A 77 3.85 -14.60 -4.36
N LEU A 78 4.85 -13.89 -3.85
CA LEU A 78 4.99 -12.44 -4.01
C LEU A 78 5.51 -12.11 -5.41
N LYS A 79 4.94 -11.07 -6.03
CA LYS A 79 5.32 -10.61 -7.37
C LYS A 79 5.55 -9.11 -7.35
N TRP A 80 6.67 -8.65 -7.90
CA TRP A 80 6.98 -7.22 -8.01
C TRP A 80 5.93 -6.44 -8.83
N SER A 81 5.26 -7.11 -9.78
CA SER A 81 4.13 -6.53 -10.53
C SER A 81 2.91 -6.18 -9.67
N ASN A 82 2.80 -6.75 -8.47
CA ASN A 82 1.70 -6.50 -7.54
C ASN A 82 2.02 -5.38 -6.55
N LEU A 83 3.21 -4.77 -6.64
CA LEU A 83 3.65 -3.69 -5.77
C LEU A 83 2.83 -2.43 -6.05
N LYS A 84 2.12 -1.95 -5.03
CA LYS A 84 1.31 -0.73 -5.08
C LYS A 84 2.08 0.42 -4.44
N THR A 85 2.14 1.55 -5.14
CA THR A 85 2.61 2.80 -4.55
C THR A 85 1.44 3.47 -3.84
N VAL A 86 1.60 3.73 -2.54
CA VAL A 86 0.61 4.39 -1.69
C VAL A 86 1.18 5.70 -1.13
N THR A 87 0.30 6.57 -0.64
CA THR A 87 0.71 7.79 0.07
C THR A 87 1.31 7.47 1.43
N GLN A 88 2.07 8.41 1.98
CA GLN A 88 2.62 8.28 3.34
C GLN A 88 1.49 8.15 4.39
N ALA A 89 0.40 8.92 4.25
CA ALA A 89 -0.74 8.86 5.16
C ALA A 89 -1.42 7.48 5.17
N GLU A 90 -1.58 6.86 4.00
CA GLU A 90 -2.12 5.49 3.91
C GLU A 90 -1.17 4.46 4.51
N MET A 91 0.14 4.62 4.29
CA MET A 91 1.17 3.76 4.89
C MET A 91 1.18 3.88 6.42
N ASP A 92 1.01 5.08 6.97
CA ASP A 92 1.03 5.37 8.41
C ASP A 92 -0.24 4.90 9.14
N ALA A 93 -1.33 4.66 8.40
CA ALA A 93 -2.54 4.04 8.95
C ALA A 93 -2.35 2.56 9.35
N PHE A 94 -1.22 1.93 9.00
CA PHE A 94 -0.86 0.57 9.38
C PHE A 94 0.21 0.57 10.47
N THR A 95 -0.03 -0.15 11.56
CA THR A 95 0.98 -0.38 12.60
C THR A 95 2.04 -1.36 12.10
N THR A 96 3.32 -1.02 12.22
CA THR A 96 4.39 -1.97 11.88
C THR A 96 4.35 -3.17 12.82
N SER A 97 4.37 -4.38 12.26
CA SER A 97 4.40 -5.63 13.00
C SER A 97 5.74 -6.33 12.81
N ASP A 98 6.43 -6.52 13.92
CA ASP A 98 7.73 -7.17 13.98
C ASP A 98 7.59 -8.67 14.26
N LEU A 99 6.39 -9.14 14.58
CA LEU A 99 6.13 -10.54 14.93
C LEU A 99 5.69 -11.32 13.71
N VAL A 100 6.34 -12.46 13.48
CA VAL A 100 6.05 -13.36 12.37
C VAL A 100 5.98 -14.79 12.82
N ARG A 101 5.17 -15.57 12.10
CA ARG A 101 5.04 -17.00 12.25
C ARG A 101 4.90 -17.61 10.86
N ALA A 102 5.60 -18.70 10.60
CA ALA A 102 5.42 -19.45 9.36
C ALA A 102 4.09 -20.22 9.40
N LEU A 103 3.48 -20.42 8.24
CA LEU A 103 2.25 -21.19 8.16
C LEU A 103 2.55 -22.64 8.57
N GLY A 104 1.82 -23.17 9.55
CA GLY A 104 2.01 -24.53 10.07
C GLY A 104 3.04 -24.66 11.21
N ASP A 105 3.75 -23.58 11.54
CA ASP A 105 4.72 -23.57 12.64
C ASP A 105 4.12 -22.92 13.90
N ALA A 106 4.37 -23.51 15.07
CA ALA A 106 3.97 -22.93 16.36
C ALA A 106 4.83 -21.74 16.82
N PRO A 107 6.17 -21.72 16.64
CA PRO A 107 7.01 -20.65 17.15
C PRO A 107 6.75 -19.28 16.51
N VAL A 108 6.53 -18.27 17.34
CA VAL A 108 6.48 -16.86 16.92
C VAL A 108 7.86 -16.22 17.06
N TYR A 109 8.30 -15.51 16.03
CA TYR A 109 9.57 -14.80 16.01
C TYR A 109 9.37 -13.29 15.95
N LYS A 110 10.18 -12.55 16.70
CA LYS A 110 10.38 -11.12 16.51
C LYS A 110 11.50 -10.88 15.50
N LEU A 111 11.23 -10.08 14.48
CA LEU A 111 12.20 -9.62 13.50
C LEU A 111 12.88 -8.35 14.01
N ILE A 112 14.21 -8.30 13.88
CA ILE A 112 15.04 -7.17 14.29
C ILE A 112 15.83 -6.73 13.06
N PRO A 113 15.31 -5.76 12.26
CA PRO A 113 16.00 -5.26 11.08
C PRO A 113 17.20 -4.38 11.48
N ASN A 114 18.25 -4.42 10.66
CA ASN A 114 19.44 -3.58 10.72
C ASN A 114 19.87 -3.24 9.27
N GLY A 115 19.14 -2.32 8.64
CA GLY A 115 19.23 -2.08 7.20
C GLY A 115 18.69 -3.28 6.40
N ASP A 116 19.43 -3.70 5.37
CA ASP A 116 19.05 -4.83 4.49
C ASP A 116 19.36 -6.22 5.10
N VAL A 117 19.94 -6.25 6.31
CA VAL A 117 20.19 -7.46 7.09
C VAL A 117 19.38 -7.42 8.39
N GLY A 118 19.22 -8.56 9.04
CA GLY A 118 18.44 -8.63 10.26
C GLY A 118 18.54 -9.98 10.94
N SER A 119 18.09 -10.04 12.17
CA SER A 119 17.98 -11.28 12.95
C SER A 119 16.53 -11.55 13.31
N LYS A 120 16.26 -12.80 13.70
CA LYS A 120 14.99 -13.20 14.29
C LYS A 120 15.23 -13.75 15.70
N GLN A 121 14.37 -13.38 16.63
CA GLN A 121 14.41 -13.86 18.01
C GLN A 121 13.11 -14.61 18.31
N TRP A 122 13.19 -15.84 18.79
CA TRP A 122 12.00 -16.56 19.26
C TRP A 122 11.49 -15.87 20.53
N VAL A 123 10.18 -15.57 20.56
CA VAL A 123 9.56 -14.86 21.69
C VAL A 123 8.91 -15.79 22.72
N ASN A 124 9.26 -17.08 22.71
CA ASN A 124 8.76 -18.14 23.61
C ASN A 124 7.24 -18.06 23.86
N MET A 125 6.48 -17.86 22.79
CA MET A 125 5.03 -17.86 22.78
C MET A 125 4.51 -18.62 21.55
N THR A 126 3.32 -19.17 21.69
CA THR A 126 2.47 -19.65 20.59
C THR A 126 1.46 -18.56 20.26
N ALA A 127 0.97 -18.54 19.02
CA ALA A 127 -0.07 -17.57 18.62
C ALA A 127 -1.49 -18.13 18.75
N GLU A 128 -1.61 -19.43 19.05
CA GLU A 128 -2.83 -20.12 19.47
C GLU A 128 -3.08 -19.92 20.98
N ALA A 129 -4.33 -19.64 21.33
CA ALA A 129 -4.84 -19.64 22.70
C ALA A 129 -5.44 -20.99 23.07
#